data_AF-A0ABC8U9T1-F1
#
_entry.id   AF-A0ABC8U9T1-F1
#
_cell.length_a   1.000
_cell.length_b   1.000
_cell.length_c   1.000
_cell.angle_alpha   90.00
_cell.angle_beta   90.00
_cell.angle_gamma   90.00
#
_symmetry.space_group_name_H-M   'P 1'
#
loop_
_entity.id
_entity.type
_entity.pdbx_description
1 polymer ?
#
loop_
_entity_poly.entity_id
_entity_poly.type
_entity_poly.pdbx_seq_one_letter_code
_entity_poly.pdbx_strand_id
1 'polypeptide(L)'
;MRLSGYILDQVTFVVTHFNDPRISSAELRDLLLQSISVLVQYKEFLVAFECNEAAVESMPKALLSAFDNRSWIPVTNILLRLCKGFGFGSSKRGESSTSSVVFQKLLREACVNDEELFSAFLNRLFNTLSWAMTEFSVSIREMQENYKVMDFQQRKCSVIFDLSCNLVRVLEFCTHEIPQAFLSGADTNLHRLMELIVFILNYLTSAADPELFDLSLRRPGQNPEKVNRGMILAPLAGIILNLLDASTKTDCGKQNDVVGVFASMDCPNTVLCGFQSLLEYNWAGSFRGDTYLAKLRQLEEFSNLLIYRAELREVERTRRGGDTDGDDSVCCICYACEADSQFVPCSHISCFGCISRHLLNSQRCFFCNATVVEVVRTDATTS
;
A
#
# COMPACT_ATOMS: atom_id res chain seq x y z
N MET A 1 -0.67 -36.28 -22.06
CA MET A 1 -2.13 -36.03 -22.21
C MET A 1 -2.94 -36.33 -20.95
N ARG A 2 -2.83 -37.50 -20.28
CA ARG A 2 -3.60 -37.76 -19.03
C ARG A 2 -3.15 -36.93 -17.82
N LEU A 3 -1.84 -36.69 -17.65
CA LEU A 3 -1.30 -35.86 -16.56
C LEU A 3 -1.71 -34.38 -16.67
N SER A 4 -1.91 -33.85 -17.87
CA SER A 4 -2.34 -32.44 -18.04
C SER A 4 -3.82 -32.24 -17.69
N GLY A 5 -4.68 -33.24 -17.92
CA GLY A 5 -6.09 -33.18 -17.55
C GLY A 5 -6.29 -33.10 -16.03
N TYR A 6 -5.60 -33.98 -15.28
CA TYR A 6 -5.69 -33.99 -13.82
C TYR A 6 -5.22 -32.68 -13.17
N ILE A 7 -4.16 -32.06 -13.71
CA ILE A 7 -3.68 -30.75 -13.23
C ILE A 7 -4.74 -29.66 -13.47
N LEU A 8 -5.38 -29.64 -14.64
CA LEU A 8 -6.44 -28.68 -14.94
C LEU A 8 -7.66 -28.88 -14.03
N ASP A 9 -8.05 -30.13 -13.74
CA ASP A 9 -9.16 -30.44 -12.83
C ASP A 9 -8.85 -29.95 -11.41
N GLN A 10 -7.61 -30.13 -10.94
CA GLN A 10 -7.17 -29.61 -9.63
C GLN A 10 -7.21 -28.09 -9.59
N VAL A 11 -6.73 -27.41 -10.64
CA VAL A 11 -6.79 -25.96 -10.75
C VAL A 11 -8.24 -25.49 -10.71
N THR A 12 -9.12 -26.07 -11.55
CA THR A 12 -10.56 -25.77 -11.55
C THR A 12 -11.16 -25.92 -10.15
N PHE A 13 -10.85 -27.02 -9.47
CA PHE A 13 -11.36 -27.26 -8.12
C PHE A 13 -10.94 -26.16 -7.15
N VAL A 14 -9.64 -25.83 -7.05
CA VAL A 14 -9.18 -24.85 -6.06
C VAL A 14 -9.70 -23.44 -6.37
N VAL A 15 -9.73 -23.01 -7.64
CA VAL A 15 -10.16 -21.65 -8.01
C VAL A 15 -11.66 -21.43 -7.87
N THR A 16 -12.48 -22.47 -8.06
CA THR A 16 -13.94 -22.36 -7.93
C THR A 16 -14.42 -22.44 -6.48
N HIS A 17 -13.64 -23.05 -5.58
CA HIS A 17 -14.10 -23.35 -4.22
C HIS A 17 -13.52 -22.45 -3.12
N PHE A 18 -12.38 -21.78 -3.32
CA PHE A 18 -11.74 -21.02 -2.22
C PHE A 18 -12.60 -19.86 -1.69
N ASN A 19 -13.48 -19.30 -2.52
CA ASN A 19 -14.43 -18.24 -2.17
C ASN A 19 -15.89 -18.71 -2.27
N ASP A 20 -16.16 -20.02 -2.24
CA ASP A 20 -17.51 -20.55 -2.36
C ASP A 20 -18.31 -20.32 -1.07
N PRO A 21 -19.45 -19.60 -1.12
CA PRO A 21 -20.27 -19.32 0.06
C PRO A 21 -20.82 -20.59 0.73
N ARG A 22 -20.91 -21.71 0.01
CA ARG A 22 -21.38 -23.01 0.53
C ARG A 22 -20.37 -23.69 1.46
N ILE A 23 -19.09 -23.34 1.37
CA ILE A 23 -18.04 -23.89 2.23
C ILE A 23 -17.99 -23.06 3.53
N SER A 24 -18.69 -23.49 4.57
CA SER A 24 -18.74 -22.76 5.85
C SER A 24 -17.45 -22.85 6.66
N SER A 25 -16.62 -23.89 6.46
CA SER A 25 -15.34 -24.01 7.18
C SER A 25 -14.32 -23.07 6.57
N ALA A 26 -13.91 -22.10 7.37
CA ALA A 26 -12.92 -21.14 6.96
C ALA A 26 -11.50 -21.74 6.96
N GLU A 27 -11.24 -22.81 7.73
CA GLU A 27 -9.99 -23.59 7.65
C GLU A 27 -9.84 -24.25 6.27
N LEU A 28 -10.93 -24.76 5.70
CA LEU A 28 -10.92 -25.32 4.35
C LEU A 28 -10.68 -24.24 3.29
N ARG A 29 -11.30 -23.07 3.42
CA ARG A 29 -11.03 -21.93 2.53
C ARG A 29 -9.56 -21.49 2.59
N ASP A 30 -9.00 -21.41 3.80
CA ASP A 30 -7.58 -21.08 4.02
C ASP A 30 -6.68 -22.16 3.39
N LEU A 31 -7.02 -23.45 3.52
CA LEU A 31 -6.28 -24.54 2.89
C LEU A 31 -6.30 -24.45 1.35
N LEU A 32 -7.45 -24.09 0.76
CA LEU A 32 -7.58 -23.89 -0.68
C LEU A 32 -6.72 -22.71 -1.16
N LEU A 33 -6.75 -21.58 -0.44
CA LEU A 33 -5.89 -20.43 -0.73
C LEU A 33 -4.40 -20.78 -0.58
N GLN A 34 -4.01 -21.50 0.48
CA GLN A 34 -2.63 -21.97 0.64
C GLN A 34 -2.22 -22.92 -0.48
N SER A 35 -3.14 -23.80 -0.93
CA SER A 35 -2.91 -24.68 -2.08
C SER A 35 -2.63 -23.86 -3.33
N ILE A 36 -3.46 -22.86 -3.64
CA ILE A 36 -3.21 -21.94 -4.76
C ILE A 36 -1.84 -21.27 -4.61
N SER A 37 -1.54 -20.71 -3.43
CA SER A 37 -0.26 -20.04 -3.13
C SER A 37 0.95 -20.94 -3.40
N VAL A 38 0.86 -22.24 -3.12
CA VAL A 38 1.91 -23.23 -3.42
C VAL A 38 1.95 -23.54 -4.91
N LEU A 39 0.81 -23.83 -5.53
CA LEU A 39 0.74 -24.25 -6.93
C LEU A 39 1.28 -23.17 -7.89
N VAL A 40 0.93 -21.89 -7.69
CA VAL A 40 1.40 -20.79 -8.57
C VAL A 40 2.92 -20.55 -8.51
N GLN A 41 3.64 -21.18 -7.57
CA GLN A 41 5.11 -21.12 -7.50
C GLN A 41 5.78 -22.03 -8.54
N TYR A 42 5.05 -23.01 -9.07
CA TYR A 42 5.57 -23.96 -10.05
C TYR A 42 5.14 -23.55 -11.46
N LYS A 43 6.11 -23.47 -12.38
CA LYS A 43 5.88 -23.01 -13.76
C LYS A 43 4.78 -23.80 -14.48
N GLU A 44 4.77 -25.12 -14.30
CA GLU A 44 3.80 -26.03 -14.94
C GLU A 44 2.37 -25.76 -14.47
N PHE A 45 2.20 -25.54 -13.16
CA PHE A 45 0.90 -25.19 -12.60
C PHE A 45 0.50 -23.77 -12.98
N LEU A 46 1.42 -22.80 -12.97
CA LEU A 46 1.11 -21.43 -13.39
C LEU A 46 0.55 -21.39 -14.82
N VAL A 47 1.16 -22.14 -15.75
CA VAL A 47 0.62 -22.30 -17.12
C VAL A 47 -0.77 -22.95 -17.10
N ALA A 48 -1.00 -23.93 -16.22
CA ALA A 48 -2.33 -24.52 -16.06
C ALA A 48 -3.37 -23.52 -15.54
N PHE A 49 -3.01 -22.61 -14.62
CA PHE A 49 -3.88 -21.50 -14.21
C PHE A 49 -4.17 -20.55 -15.39
N GLU A 50 -3.16 -20.22 -16.20
CA GLU A 50 -3.32 -19.32 -17.36
C GLU A 50 -4.20 -19.91 -18.47
N CYS A 51 -4.21 -21.23 -18.62
CA CYS A 51 -5.03 -21.93 -19.61
C CYS A 51 -6.40 -22.40 -19.07
N ASN A 52 -6.72 -22.16 -17.80
CA ASN A 52 -7.95 -22.62 -17.18
C ASN A 52 -9.03 -21.53 -17.22
N GLU A 53 -10.15 -21.82 -17.88
CA GLU A 53 -11.26 -20.87 -18.06
C GLU A 53 -11.83 -20.36 -16.72
N ALA A 54 -12.10 -21.26 -15.78
CA ALA A 54 -12.61 -20.88 -14.46
C ALA A 54 -11.62 -19.99 -13.69
N ALA A 55 -10.31 -20.26 -13.80
CA ALA A 55 -9.28 -19.45 -13.18
C ALA A 55 -9.21 -18.05 -13.81
N VAL A 56 -9.19 -17.97 -15.14
CA VAL A 56 -9.11 -16.69 -15.88
C VAL A 56 -10.34 -15.81 -15.60
N GLU A 57 -11.53 -16.39 -15.55
CA GLU A 57 -12.78 -15.63 -15.37
C GLU A 57 -13.04 -15.20 -13.93
N SER A 58 -12.87 -16.12 -12.96
CA SER A 58 -13.38 -15.90 -11.59
C SER A 58 -12.30 -15.53 -10.58
N MET A 59 -11.08 -16.04 -10.75
CA MET A 59 -10.02 -15.93 -9.75
C MET A 59 -9.59 -14.48 -9.45
N PRO A 60 -9.45 -13.55 -10.43
CA PRO A 60 -9.01 -12.18 -10.13
C PRO A 60 -9.95 -11.47 -9.16
N LYS A 61 -11.25 -11.44 -9.46
CA LYS A 61 -12.26 -10.81 -8.59
C LYS A 61 -12.40 -11.54 -7.26
N ALA A 62 -12.40 -12.88 -7.28
CA ALA A 62 -12.51 -13.67 -6.07
C ALA A 62 -11.31 -13.48 -5.12
N LEU A 63 -10.09 -13.31 -5.63
CA LEU A 63 -8.91 -13.00 -4.82
C LEU A 63 -9.01 -11.62 -4.15
N LEU A 64 -9.42 -10.58 -4.91
CA LEU A 64 -9.61 -9.24 -4.35
C LEU A 64 -10.68 -9.26 -3.25
N SER A 65 -11.78 -9.98 -3.47
CA SER A 65 -12.86 -10.14 -2.48
C SER A 65 -12.42 -10.92 -1.23
N ALA A 66 -11.60 -11.96 -1.40
CA ALA A 66 -11.10 -12.83 -0.33
C ALA A 66 -9.98 -12.19 0.50
N PHE A 67 -9.47 -11.03 0.10
CA PHE A 67 -8.55 -10.26 0.93
C PHE A 67 -9.31 -9.68 2.12
N ASP A 68 -9.25 -10.36 3.27
CA ASP A 68 -9.91 -9.96 4.51
C ASP A 68 -9.00 -10.17 5.74
N ASN A 69 -9.51 -9.88 6.94
CA ASN A 69 -8.75 -9.97 8.18
C ASN A 69 -8.20 -11.38 8.48
N ARG A 70 -8.75 -12.43 7.87
CA ARG A 70 -8.34 -13.83 8.09
C ARG A 70 -7.40 -14.31 6.99
N SER A 71 -7.75 -14.06 5.74
CA SER A 71 -7.09 -14.68 4.59
C SER A 71 -6.14 -13.75 3.84
N TRP A 72 -5.86 -12.54 4.36
CA TRP A 72 -4.93 -11.60 3.72
C TRP A 72 -3.54 -12.20 3.46
N ILE A 73 -2.97 -13.00 4.37
CA ILE A 73 -1.62 -13.57 4.19
C ILE A 73 -1.53 -14.46 2.94
N PRO A 74 -2.34 -15.53 2.80
CA PRO A 74 -2.27 -16.36 1.60
C PRO A 74 -2.68 -15.59 0.33
N VAL A 75 -3.64 -14.66 0.40
CA VAL A 75 -4.01 -13.84 -0.76
C VAL A 75 -2.86 -12.93 -1.20
N THR A 76 -2.19 -12.23 -0.28
CA THR A 76 -0.97 -11.44 -0.57
C THR A 76 0.09 -12.30 -1.23
N ASN A 77 0.34 -13.51 -0.71
CA ASN A 77 1.34 -14.42 -1.29
C ASN A 77 0.97 -14.83 -2.73
N ILE A 78 -0.30 -15.13 -3.01
CA ILE A 78 -0.77 -15.42 -4.38
C ILE A 78 -0.55 -14.21 -5.27
N LEU A 79 -1.03 -13.02 -4.86
CA LEU A 79 -0.90 -11.78 -5.63
C LEU A 79 0.57 -11.48 -5.96
N LEU A 80 1.48 -11.63 -4.99
CA LEU A 80 2.91 -11.40 -5.22
C LEU A 80 3.53 -12.36 -6.24
N ARG A 81 3.05 -13.60 -6.33
CA ARG A 81 3.52 -14.54 -7.34
C ARG A 81 2.99 -14.19 -8.71
N LEU A 82 1.70 -13.84 -8.81
CA LEU A 82 1.08 -13.44 -10.07
C LEU A 82 1.69 -12.12 -10.59
N CYS A 83 1.89 -11.14 -9.71
CA CYS A 83 2.37 -9.78 -10.01
C CYS A 83 3.90 -9.62 -9.96
N LYS A 84 4.66 -10.71 -9.81
CA LYS A 84 6.13 -10.63 -9.70
C LYS A 84 6.75 -10.04 -10.97
N GLY A 85 7.91 -9.39 -10.84
CA GLY A 85 8.65 -8.81 -11.97
C GLY A 85 8.29 -7.36 -12.29
N PHE A 86 7.40 -6.78 -11.47
CA PHE A 86 7.06 -5.36 -11.43
C PHE A 86 7.71 -4.74 -10.21
N GLY A 87 8.04 -3.46 -10.33
CA GLY A 87 8.51 -2.67 -9.21
C GLY A 87 10.01 -2.41 -9.18
N PHE A 88 10.36 -1.35 -8.48
CA PHE A 88 11.73 -0.91 -8.28
C PHE A 88 12.48 -1.97 -7.45
N GLY A 89 13.75 -2.22 -7.79
CA GLY A 89 14.59 -3.26 -7.18
C GLY A 89 14.19 -4.70 -7.52
N SER A 90 13.18 -4.93 -8.35
CA SER A 90 12.83 -6.29 -8.81
C SER A 90 13.70 -6.69 -10.02
N SER A 91 14.50 -7.75 -9.87
CA SER A 91 15.22 -8.32 -11.02
C SER A 91 14.25 -9.12 -11.89
N LYS A 92 14.00 -8.65 -13.12
CA LYS A 92 13.18 -9.34 -14.13
C LYS A 92 13.74 -10.69 -14.59
N ARG A 93 14.96 -11.08 -14.16
CA ARG A 93 15.73 -12.16 -14.79
C ARG A 93 16.40 -13.11 -13.81
N GLY A 94 15.75 -13.39 -12.68
CA GLY A 94 16.10 -14.55 -11.86
C GLY A 94 15.48 -15.81 -12.45
N GLU A 95 16.28 -16.86 -12.69
CA GLU A 95 15.90 -18.15 -13.31
C GLU A 95 14.76 -18.90 -12.59
N SER A 96 14.28 -18.41 -11.45
CA SER A 96 13.17 -18.97 -10.66
C SER A 96 11.95 -18.03 -10.54
N SER A 97 11.84 -16.99 -11.38
CA SER A 97 10.74 -16.01 -11.31
C SER A 97 9.63 -16.29 -12.32
N THR A 98 8.75 -17.23 -11.97
CA THR A 98 7.48 -17.41 -12.66
C THR A 98 6.57 -16.23 -12.29
N SER A 99 6.28 -15.36 -13.26
CA SER A 99 5.26 -14.31 -13.16
C SER A 99 4.26 -14.51 -14.29
N SER A 100 3.01 -14.07 -14.10
CA SER A 100 1.97 -14.24 -15.10
C SER A 100 1.52 -12.91 -15.65
N VAL A 101 1.94 -12.62 -16.89
CA VAL A 101 1.45 -11.44 -17.64
C VAL A 101 -0.07 -11.52 -17.87
N VAL A 102 -0.59 -12.75 -18.01
CA VAL A 102 -2.03 -13.01 -18.16
C VAL A 102 -2.77 -12.56 -16.89
N PHE A 103 -2.40 -13.06 -15.71
CA PHE A 103 -3.08 -12.68 -14.47
C PHE A 103 -2.84 -11.23 -14.07
N GLN A 104 -1.70 -10.61 -14.40
CA GLN A 104 -1.49 -9.18 -14.18
C GLN A 104 -2.52 -8.34 -14.96
N LYS A 105 -2.71 -8.67 -16.24
CA LYS A 105 -3.72 -8.02 -17.07
C LYS A 105 -5.14 -8.26 -16.53
N LEU A 106 -5.47 -9.50 -16.14
CA LEU A 106 -6.78 -9.83 -15.61
C LEU A 106 -7.07 -9.16 -14.25
N LEU A 107 -6.07 -9.06 -13.37
CA LEU A 107 -6.19 -8.33 -12.11
C LEU A 107 -6.41 -6.84 -12.36
N ARG A 108 -5.65 -6.24 -13.29
CA ARG A 108 -5.88 -4.85 -13.71
C ARG A 108 -7.31 -4.66 -14.23
N GLU A 109 -7.78 -5.52 -15.13
CA GLU A 109 -9.13 -5.45 -15.69
C GLU A 109 -10.20 -5.63 -14.60
N ALA A 110 -10.00 -6.54 -13.65
CA ALA A 110 -10.90 -6.71 -12.52
C ALA A 110 -10.99 -5.44 -11.66
N CYS A 111 -9.86 -4.78 -11.38
CA CYS A 111 -9.84 -3.53 -10.61
C CYS A 111 -10.47 -2.35 -11.36
N VAL A 112 -10.25 -2.24 -12.67
CA VAL A 112 -10.79 -1.14 -13.49
C VAL A 112 -12.30 -1.30 -13.74
N ASN A 113 -12.78 -2.53 -13.93
CA ASN A 113 -14.18 -2.79 -14.22
C ASN A 113 -15.08 -2.80 -12.98
N ASP A 114 -14.50 -2.88 -11.78
CA ASP A 114 -15.21 -3.01 -10.51
C ASP A 114 -14.57 -2.10 -9.45
N GLU A 115 -14.84 -0.79 -9.57
CA GLU A 115 -14.24 0.25 -8.73
C GLU A 115 -14.59 0.08 -7.25
N GLU A 116 -15.82 -0.37 -6.93
CA GLU A 116 -16.24 -0.64 -5.56
C GLU A 116 -15.45 -1.79 -4.94
N LEU A 117 -15.29 -2.91 -5.66
CA LEU A 117 -14.46 -4.03 -5.23
C LEU A 117 -13.00 -3.59 -5.00
N PHE A 118 -12.45 -2.81 -5.92
CA PHE A 118 -11.07 -2.34 -5.80
C PHE A 118 -10.90 -1.34 -4.65
N SER A 119 -11.86 -0.43 -4.45
CA SER A 119 -11.86 0.50 -3.32
C SER A 119 -11.95 -0.24 -1.98
N ALA A 120 -12.82 -1.25 -1.88
CA ALA A 120 -12.91 -2.10 -0.70
C ALA A 120 -11.59 -2.87 -0.46
N PHE A 121 -10.98 -3.43 -1.50
CA PHE A 121 -9.68 -4.08 -1.44
C PHE A 121 -8.58 -3.13 -0.97
N LEU A 122 -8.45 -1.94 -1.58
CA LEU A 122 -7.47 -0.92 -1.21
C LEU A 122 -7.66 -0.49 0.24
N ASN A 123 -8.91 -0.29 0.68
CA ASN A 123 -9.19 0.09 2.06
C ASN A 123 -8.67 -0.97 3.04
N ARG A 124 -8.95 -2.26 2.78
CA ARG A 124 -8.43 -3.37 3.59
C ARG A 124 -6.91 -3.44 3.51
N LEU A 125 -6.31 -3.28 2.33
CA LEU A 125 -4.86 -3.31 2.14
C LEU A 125 -4.16 -2.23 2.96
N PHE A 126 -4.64 -0.99 2.90
CA PHE A 126 -4.14 0.12 3.71
C PHE A 126 -4.26 -0.19 5.21
N ASN A 127 -5.43 -0.64 5.67
CA ASN A 127 -5.65 -0.95 7.08
C ASN A 127 -4.72 -2.08 7.56
N THR A 128 -4.59 -3.16 6.80
CA THR A 128 -3.71 -4.29 7.11
C THR A 128 -2.24 -3.87 7.15
N LEU A 129 -1.80 -3.04 6.20
CA LEU A 129 -0.41 -2.57 6.16
C LEU A 129 -0.11 -1.57 7.28
N SER A 130 -1.02 -0.65 7.58
CA SER A 130 -0.88 0.23 8.75
C SER A 130 -0.77 -0.58 10.05
N TRP A 131 -1.64 -1.57 10.25
CA TRP A 131 -1.57 -2.47 11.41
C TRP A 131 -0.23 -3.24 11.46
N ALA A 132 0.19 -3.85 10.35
CA ALA A 132 1.43 -4.61 10.29
C ALA A 132 2.65 -3.73 10.60
N MET A 133 2.69 -2.49 10.10
CA MET A 133 3.77 -1.54 10.40
C MET A 133 3.74 -1.04 11.85
N THR A 134 2.56 -0.85 12.45
CA THR A 134 2.45 -0.54 13.88
C THR A 134 2.95 -1.71 14.74
N GLU A 135 2.52 -2.93 14.45
CA GLU A 135 2.99 -4.14 15.15
C GLU A 135 4.49 -4.36 14.99
N PHE A 136 5.05 -4.05 13.81
CA PHE A 136 6.48 -4.09 13.57
C PHE A 136 7.22 -3.07 14.44
N SER A 137 6.73 -1.84 14.48
CA SER A 137 7.31 -0.75 15.29
C SER A 137 7.32 -1.11 16.78
N VAL A 138 6.20 -1.64 17.29
CA VAL A 138 6.08 -2.12 18.67
C VAL A 138 7.04 -3.27 18.94
N SER A 139 7.05 -4.28 18.06
CA SER A 139 7.88 -5.48 18.24
C SER A 139 9.38 -5.15 18.30
N ILE A 140 9.86 -4.18 17.51
CA ILE A 140 11.26 -3.72 17.59
C ILE A 140 11.52 -2.96 18.89
N ARG A 141 10.63 -2.05 19.31
CA ARG A 141 10.80 -1.31 20.57
C ARG A 141 10.85 -2.25 21.77
N GLU A 142 9.93 -3.21 21.85
CA GLU A 142 9.89 -4.23 22.90
C GLU A 142 11.19 -5.04 22.95
N MET A 143 11.77 -5.35 21.79
CA MET A 143 13.04 -6.08 21.69
C MET A 143 14.24 -5.24 22.12
N GLN A 144 14.27 -3.94 21.79
CA GLN A 144 15.31 -3.00 22.22
C GLN A 144 15.27 -2.77 23.75
N GLU A 145 14.09 -2.82 24.35
CA GLU A 145 13.90 -2.66 25.80
C GLU A 145 14.14 -3.96 26.59
N ASN A 146 13.81 -5.12 26.02
CA ASN A 146 13.81 -6.42 26.72
C ASN A 146 14.78 -7.47 26.10
N TYR A 147 16.08 -7.33 26.38
CA TYR A 147 17.15 -8.23 25.92
C TYR A 147 17.03 -9.72 26.33
N LYS A 148 16.06 -10.11 27.17
CA LYS A 148 15.97 -11.48 27.73
C LYS A 148 15.16 -12.47 26.88
N VAL A 149 14.33 -12.00 25.94
CA VAL A 149 13.45 -12.85 25.10
C VAL A 149 13.69 -12.58 23.61
N MET A 150 14.96 -12.41 23.23
CA MET A 150 15.36 -11.98 21.89
C MET A 150 14.88 -12.95 20.80
N ASP A 151 15.04 -14.26 20.96
CA ASP A 151 14.76 -15.22 19.88
C ASP A 151 13.29 -15.25 19.42
N PHE A 152 12.34 -15.17 20.34
CA PHE A 152 10.91 -15.17 19.98
C PHE A 152 10.50 -13.83 19.36
N GLN A 153 10.91 -12.72 19.99
CA GLN A 153 10.56 -11.37 19.51
C GLN A 153 11.21 -11.06 18.17
N GLN A 154 12.45 -11.51 17.95
CA GLN A 154 13.15 -11.39 16.68
C GLN A 154 12.44 -12.17 15.55
N ARG A 155 11.93 -13.38 15.84
CA ARG A 155 11.13 -14.14 14.85
C ARG A 155 9.83 -13.43 14.53
N LYS A 156 9.10 -12.95 15.54
CA LYS A 156 7.86 -12.17 15.36
C LYS A 156 8.14 -10.94 14.49
N CYS A 157 9.17 -10.17 14.85
CA CYS A 157 9.63 -8.98 14.13
C CYS A 157 9.96 -9.27 12.66
N SER A 158 10.79 -10.29 12.39
CA SER A 158 11.15 -10.71 11.04
C SER A 158 9.92 -11.13 10.22
N VAL A 159 9.00 -11.90 10.80
CA VAL A 159 7.77 -12.31 10.08
C VAL A 159 6.90 -11.11 9.75
N ILE A 160 6.70 -10.19 10.70
CA ILE A 160 5.88 -9.00 10.45
C ILE A 160 6.55 -8.10 9.40
N PHE A 161 7.88 -7.93 9.45
CA PHE A 161 8.61 -7.18 8.42
C PHE A 161 8.43 -7.78 7.02
N ASP A 162 8.57 -9.09 6.88
CA ASP A 162 8.37 -9.79 5.61
C ASP A 162 6.94 -9.57 5.08
N LEU A 163 5.94 -9.67 5.97
CA LEU A 163 4.53 -9.43 5.62
C LEU A 163 4.29 -7.96 5.22
N SER A 164 4.88 -7.00 5.93
CA SER A 164 4.81 -5.58 5.57
C SER A 164 5.43 -5.33 4.20
N CYS A 165 6.62 -5.85 3.91
CA CYS A 165 7.26 -5.74 2.60
C CYS A 165 6.36 -6.30 1.49
N ASN A 166 5.74 -7.45 1.75
CA ASN A 166 4.83 -8.12 0.84
C ASN A 166 3.58 -7.27 0.54
N LEU A 167 2.99 -6.63 1.55
CA LEU A 167 1.85 -5.72 1.37
C LEU A 167 2.23 -4.46 0.59
N VAL A 168 3.40 -3.85 0.88
CA VAL A 168 3.89 -2.67 0.14
C VAL A 168 4.15 -3.02 -1.33
N ARG A 169 4.60 -4.24 -1.63
CA ARG A 169 4.77 -4.75 -3.01
C ARG A 169 3.45 -4.92 -3.76
N VAL A 170 2.39 -5.36 -3.08
CA VAL A 170 1.03 -5.39 -3.68
C VAL A 170 0.54 -3.97 -3.94
N LEU A 171 0.81 -3.03 -3.03
CA LEU A 171 0.47 -1.62 -3.21
C LEU A 171 1.26 -0.96 -4.37
N GLU A 172 2.54 -1.31 -4.52
CA GLU A 172 3.36 -0.92 -5.66
C GLU A 172 2.75 -1.39 -6.98
N PHE A 173 2.29 -2.65 -7.05
CA PHE A 173 1.54 -3.14 -8.21
C PHE A 173 0.27 -2.33 -8.48
N CYS A 174 -0.51 -2.03 -7.45
CA CYS A 174 -1.74 -1.23 -7.59
C CYS A 174 -1.46 0.17 -8.17
N THR A 175 -0.41 0.85 -7.67
CA THR A 175 -0.01 2.17 -8.16
C THR A 175 0.55 2.14 -9.58
N HIS A 176 1.11 1.00 -10.02
CA HIS A 176 1.62 0.83 -11.37
C HIS A 176 0.49 0.60 -12.38
N GLU A 177 -0.41 -0.35 -12.08
CA GLU A 177 -1.45 -0.80 -13.03
C GLU A 177 -2.71 0.07 -13.00
N ILE A 178 -3.04 0.64 -11.83
CA ILE A 178 -4.23 1.48 -11.61
C ILE A 178 -3.83 2.81 -10.91
N PRO A 179 -2.92 3.62 -11.48
CA PRO A 179 -2.51 4.89 -10.87
C PRO A 179 -3.69 5.88 -10.73
N GLN A 180 -4.70 5.77 -11.58
CA GLN A 180 -5.86 6.67 -11.57
C GLN A 180 -6.70 6.55 -10.28
N ALA A 181 -6.67 5.42 -9.59
CA ALA A 181 -7.35 5.28 -8.30
C ALA A 181 -6.72 6.13 -7.18
N PHE A 182 -5.52 6.67 -7.42
CA PHE A 182 -4.80 7.57 -6.51
C PHE A 182 -4.77 9.01 -7.06
N LEU A 183 -4.64 9.16 -8.38
CA LEU A 183 -4.50 10.47 -9.03
C LEU A 183 -5.81 11.13 -9.40
N SER A 184 -6.91 10.38 -9.50
CA SER A 184 -8.24 10.90 -9.87
C SER A 184 -9.23 10.72 -8.72
N GLY A 185 -10.29 11.54 -8.71
CA GLY A 185 -11.37 11.48 -7.72
C GLY A 185 -11.00 12.12 -6.38
N ALA A 186 -11.60 11.63 -5.29
CA ALA A 186 -11.27 12.10 -3.95
C ALA A 186 -9.81 11.78 -3.60
N ASP A 187 -9.11 12.73 -3.00
CA ASP A 187 -7.70 12.66 -2.62
C ASP A 187 -7.37 11.66 -1.50
N THR A 188 -8.40 11.01 -0.92
CA THR A 188 -8.29 10.15 0.25
C THR A 188 -7.29 9.01 0.06
N ASN A 189 -7.29 8.36 -1.11
CA ASN A 189 -6.33 7.29 -1.40
C ASN A 189 -4.89 7.81 -1.48
N LEU A 190 -4.69 8.99 -2.07
CA LEU A 190 -3.38 9.61 -2.17
C LEU A 190 -2.86 10.03 -0.80
N HIS A 191 -3.68 10.73 0.00
CA HIS A 191 -3.30 11.13 1.36
C HIS A 191 -2.94 9.92 2.23
N ARG A 192 -3.78 8.87 2.24
CA ARG A 192 -3.48 7.63 2.98
C ARG A 192 -2.18 6.97 2.53
N LEU A 193 -1.92 6.95 1.22
CA LEU A 193 -0.69 6.39 0.67
C LEU A 193 0.54 7.18 1.10
N MET A 194 0.49 8.51 1.02
CA MET A 194 1.62 9.35 1.38
C MET A 194 1.88 9.34 2.89
N GLU A 195 0.83 9.42 3.72
CA GLU A 195 0.95 9.25 5.18
C GLU A 195 1.62 7.93 5.53
N LEU A 196 1.24 6.85 4.85
CA LEU A 196 1.82 5.53 5.06
C LEU A 196 3.30 5.48 4.64
N ILE A 197 3.65 6.06 3.48
CA ILE A 197 5.04 6.16 3.03
C ILE A 197 5.87 6.92 4.07
N VAL A 198 5.38 8.07 4.53
CA VAL A 198 6.08 8.89 5.53
C VAL A 198 6.17 8.17 6.87
N PHE A 199 5.12 7.47 7.30
CA PHE A 199 5.16 6.65 8.50
C PHE A 199 6.25 5.57 8.44
N ILE A 200 6.34 4.84 7.33
CA ILE A 200 7.33 3.79 7.13
C ILE A 200 8.75 4.39 7.05
N LEU A 201 8.95 5.45 6.24
CA LEU A 201 10.25 6.10 6.11
C LEU A 201 10.72 6.70 7.45
N ASN A 202 9.85 7.44 8.14
CA ASN A 202 10.15 8.00 9.46
C ASN A 202 10.62 6.91 10.43
N TYR A 203 9.93 5.77 10.44
CA TYR A 203 10.33 4.65 11.28
C TYR A 203 11.74 4.13 10.93
N LEU A 204 12.03 3.94 9.65
CA LEU A 204 13.35 3.47 9.18
C LEU A 204 14.48 4.45 9.50
N THR A 205 14.20 5.75 9.49
CA THR A 205 15.17 6.80 9.85
C THR A 205 15.36 6.97 11.36
N SER A 206 14.29 6.79 12.14
CA SER A 206 14.28 6.97 13.60
C SER A 206 14.76 5.74 14.37
N ALA A 207 14.78 4.55 13.74
CA ALA A 207 15.36 3.35 14.32
C ALA A 207 16.85 3.57 14.59
N ALA A 208 17.18 3.85 15.85
CA ALA A 208 18.53 4.10 16.31
C ALA A 208 19.47 2.96 15.88
N ASP A 209 20.58 3.34 15.26
CA ASP A 209 21.63 2.50 14.69
C ASP A 209 21.20 1.58 13.52
N PRO A 210 21.66 1.84 12.29
CA PRO A 210 21.55 0.92 11.16
C PRO A 210 21.93 -0.52 11.47
N GLU A 211 22.95 -0.73 12.29
CA GLU A 211 23.42 -2.06 12.68
C GLU A 211 22.44 -2.78 13.61
N LEU A 212 21.76 -2.05 14.50
CA LEU A 212 20.74 -2.62 15.39
C LEU A 212 19.49 -3.06 14.62
N PHE A 213 19.10 -2.34 13.56
CA PHE A 213 17.98 -2.75 12.71
C PHE A 213 18.26 -4.06 11.98
N ASP A 214 19.46 -4.20 11.40
CA ASP A 214 19.83 -5.42 10.68
C ASP A 214 20.02 -6.59 11.66
N LEU A 215 20.58 -6.34 12.86
CA LEU A 215 20.68 -7.34 13.93
C LEU A 215 19.30 -7.80 14.42
N SER A 216 18.35 -6.87 14.52
CA SER A 216 16.95 -7.10 14.91
C SER A 216 16.18 -8.02 13.95
N LEU A 217 16.67 -8.19 12.72
CA LEU A 217 16.03 -9.02 11.70
C LEU A 217 16.79 -10.33 11.44
N ARG A 218 17.99 -10.48 12.01
CA ARG A 218 18.91 -11.59 11.70
C ARG A 218 18.62 -12.87 12.49
N ARG A 219 17.88 -13.81 11.92
CA ARG A 219 17.66 -15.13 12.53
C ARG A 219 18.97 -15.93 12.72
N PRO A 220 19.17 -16.67 13.82
CA PRO A 220 20.28 -17.61 13.97
C PRO A 220 20.29 -18.64 12.82
N GLY A 221 21.38 -18.70 12.05
CA GLY A 221 21.55 -19.65 10.94
C GLY A 221 21.05 -19.20 9.56
N GLN A 222 20.59 -17.95 9.38
CA GLN A 222 20.32 -17.39 8.05
C GLN A 222 21.51 -16.61 7.48
N ASN A 223 21.74 -16.75 6.18
CA ASN A 223 22.69 -15.90 5.45
C ASN A 223 22.26 -14.42 5.53
N PRO A 224 23.20 -13.48 5.70
CA PRO A 224 22.94 -12.04 5.82
C PRO A 224 22.27 -11.41 4.58
N GLU A 225 22.13 -12.15 3.48
CA GLU A 225 21.56 -11.66 2.21
C GLU A 225 20.01 -11.68 2.16
N LYS A 226 19.31 -12.29 3.13
CA LYS A 226 17.86 -12.54 3.02
C LYS A 226 16.94 -11.42 3.53
N VAL A 227 17.36 -10.60 4.48
CA VAL A 227 16.52 -9.53 5.04
C VAL A 227 17.33 -8.24 5.13
N ASN A 228 16.90 -7.20 4.43
CA ASN A 228 17.58 -5.90 4.41
C ASN A 228 16.56 -4.75 4.24
N ARG A 229 16.99 -3.53 4.58
CA ARG A 229 16.19 -2.29 4.43
C ARG A 229 15.69 -2.06 2.99
N GLY A 230 16.44 -2.51 2.00
CA GLY A 230 16.06 -2.44 0.59
C GLY A 230 14.76 -3.18 0.26
N MET A 231 14.38 -4.21 1.03
CA MET A 231 13.14 -4.95 0.80
C MET A 231 11.88 -4.08 0.91
N ILE A 232 11.89 -3.09 1.81
CA ILE A 232 10.79 -2.15 2.01
C ILE A 232 11.03 -0.81 1.31
N LEU A 233 12.28 -0.32 1.27
CA LEU A 233 12.61 0.93 0.56
C LEU A 233 12.35 0.81 -0.95
N ALA A 234 12.63 -0.35 -1.55
CA ALA A 234 12.48 -0.55 -2.98
C ALA A 234 11.03 -0.36 -3.45
N PRO A 235 10.01 -1.03 -2.87
CA PRO A 235 8.64 -0.81 -3.30
C PRO A 235 8.10 0.58 -2.93
N LEU A 236 8.60 1.24 -1.88
CA LEU A 236 8.25 2.65 -1.60
C LEU A 236 8.76 3.59 -2.71
N ALA A 237 10.00 3.43 -3.13
CA ALA A 237 10.58 4.17 -4.26
C ALA A 237 9.77 3.93 -5.55
N GLY A 238 9.40 2.67 -5.81
CA GLY A 238 8.60 2.32 -6.97
C GLY A 238 7.19 2.90 -6.94
N ILE A 239 6.52 2.93 -5.78
CA ILE A 239 5.21 3.58 -5.62
C ILE A 239 5.29 5.06 -6.02
N ILE A 240 6.28 5.79 -5.49
CA ILE A 240 6.45 7.23 -5.78
C ILE A 240 6.69 7.41 -7.28
N LEU A 241 7.62 6.64 -7.86
CA LEU A 241 7.93 6.69 -9.29
C LEU A 241 6.73 6.36 -10.18
N ASN A 242 5.92 5.35 -9.83
CA ASN A 242 4.73 4.99 -10.59
C ASN A 242 3.74 6.16 -10.68
N LEU A 243 3.55 6.89 -9.58
CA LEU A 243 2.65 8.04 -9.54
C LEU A 243 3.21 9.25 -10.29
N LEU A 244 4.52 9.49 -10.22
CA LEU A 244 5.19 10.54 -11.01
C LEU A 244 5.14 10.25 -12.52
N ASP A 245 5.40 9.01 -12.91
CA ASP A 245 5.30 8.58 -14.31
C ASP A 245 3.86 8.63 -14.83
N ALA A 246 2.86 8.44 -13.97
CA ALA A 246 1.45 8.50 -14.35
C ALA A 246 0.91 9.93 -14.41
N SER A 247 1.39 10.81 -13.53
CA SER A 247 0.98 12.23 -13.51
C SER A 247 1.47 12.99 -14.74
N THR A 248 2.64 12.62 -15.28
CA THR A 248 3.19 13.21 -16.51
C THR A 248 2.49 12.77 -17.80
N LYS A 249 1.77 11.65 -17.79
CA LYS A 249 1.14 11.06 -19.00
C LYS A 249 -0.31 11.46 -19.23
N THR A 250 -0.94 12.12 -18.26
CA THR A 250 -2.39 12.35 -18.26
C THR A 250 -2.67 13.83 -18.50
N ASP A 251 -3.05 14.20 -19.72
CA ASP A 251 -3.19 15.61 -20.16
C ASP A 251 -4.57 16.26 -19.85
N CYS A 252 -5.55 15.56 -19.25
CA CYS A 252 -6.95 16.01 -19.35
C CYS A 252 -7.83 15.90 -18.09
N GLY A 253 -7.31 16.26 -16.90
CA GLY A 253 -8.17 16.34 -15.69
C GLY A 253 -7.52 17.01 -14.49
N LYS A 254 -8.33 17.49 -13.53
CA LYS A 254 -7.87 17.86 -12.18
C LYS A 254 -7.32 16.60 -11.51
N GLN A 255 -6.00 16.44 -11.51
CA GLN A 255 -5.33 15.36 -10.81
C GLN A 255 -4.95 15.79 -9.39
N ASN A 256 -4.90 14.81 -8.50
CA ASN A 256 -4.38 15.00 -7.17
C ASN A 256 -2.87 15.29 -7.25
N ASP A 257 -2.44 16.39 -6.62
CA ASP A 257 -1.06 16.85 -6.66
C ASP A 257 -0.18 16.06 -5.67
N VAL A 258 0.54 15.05 -6.17
CA VAL A 258 1.47 14.21 -5.40
C VAL A 258 2.44 15.04 -4.55
N VAL A 259 3.07 16.05 -5.15
CA VAL A 259 4.04 16.92 -4.48
C VAL A 259 3.32 17.77 -3.43
N GLY A 260 2.12 18.24 -3.77
CA GLY A 260 1.27 19.08 -2.93
C GLY A 260 0.86 18.36 -1.65
N VAL A 261 0.48 17.09 -1.76
CA VAL A 261 0.12 16.24 -0.62
C VAL A 261 1.30 16.06 0.33
N PHE A 262 2.49 15.68 -0.16
CA PHE A 262 3.68 15.59 0.71
C PHE A 262 4.06 16.92 1.35
N ALA A 263 4.07 18.01 0.57
CA ALA A 263 4.42 19.35 1.09
C ALA A 263 3.37 19.90 2.06
N SER A 264 2.15 19.36 2.06
CA SER A 264 1.07 19.75 2.97
C SER A 264 1.14 19.12 4.35
N MET A 265 2.01 18.11 4.54
CA MET A 265 2.11 17.40 5.81
C MET A 265 2.73 18.27 6.91
N ASP A 266 2.28 18.06 8.15
CA ASP A 266 2.74 18.80 9.34
C ASP A 266 4.15 18.41 9.82
N CYS A 267 4.85 17.52 9.11
CA CYS A 267 6.17 17.00 9.46
C CYS A 267 7.18 17.12 8.31
N PRO A 268 7.42 18.31 7.73
CA PRO A 268 8.26 18.48 6.54
C PRO A 268 9.68 17.94 6.71
N ASN A 269 10.31 18.15 7.88
CA ASN A 269 11.65 17.64 8.17
C ASN A 269 11.69 16.10 8.12
N THR A 270 10.68 15.43 8.68
CA THR A 270 10.56 13.97 8.66
C THR A 270 10.41 13.45 7.24
N VAL A 271 9.62 14.13 6.41
CA VAL A 271 9.48 13.80 4.99
C VAL A 271 10.85 13.89 4.31
N LEU A 272 11.54 15.01 4.43
CA LEU A 272 12.84 15.25 3.79
C LEU A 272 13.92 14.24 4.23
N CYS A 273 14.04 13.96 5.53
CA CYS A 273 14.98 12.95 6.04
C CYS A 273 14.66 11.55 5.51
N GLY A 274 13.38 11.22 5.37
CA GLY A 274 12.93 9.96 4.79
C GLY A 274 13.36 9.81 3.32
N PHE A 275 13.16 10.85 2.51
CA PHE A 275 13.59 10.88 1.11
C PHE A 275 15.11 10.82 0.96
N GLN A 276 15.85 11.55 1.82
CA GLN A 276 17.30 11.47 1.86
C GLN A 276 17.79 10.04 2.11
N SER A 277 17.19 9.34 3.07
CA SER A 277 17.54 7.94 3.38
C SER A 277 17.26 6.98 2.22
N LEU A 278 16.23 7.27 1.42
CA LEU A 278 15.92 6.51 0.21
C LEU A 278 16.96 6.73 -0.89
N LEU A 279 17.41 7.98 -1.08
CA LEU A 279 18.41 8.37 -2.08
C LEU A 279 19.82 7.88 -1.73
N GLU A 280 20.20 7.93 -0.45
CA GLU A 280 21.51 7.50 0.04
C GLU A 280 21.67 5.98 0.15
N TYR A 281 20.58 5.22 0.03
CA TYR A 281 20.63 3.76 0.09
C TYR A 281 21.49 3.19 -1.06
N ASN A 282 22.32 2.18 -0.76
CA ASN A 282 23.17 1.55 -1.76
C ASN A 282 22.37 0.61 -2.69
N TRP A 283 21.81 1.19 -3.75
CA TRP A 283 21.03 0.47 -4.75
C TRP A 283 21.83 -0.44 -5.67
N ALA A 284 23.17 -0.29 -5.75
CA ALA A 284 23.99 -1.04 -6.70
C ALA A 284 23.87 -2.56 -6.52
N GLY A 285 23.66 -3.04 -5.29
CA GLY A 285 23.45 -4.46 -5.00
C GLY A 285 22.06 -5.00 -5.36
N SER A 286 21.08 -4.13 -5.60
CA SER A 286 19.68 -4.50 -5.87
C SER A 286 19.35 -4.61 -7.36
N PHE A 287 20.21 -4.07 -8.24
CA PHE A 287 19.98 -4.03 -9.68
C PHE A 287 21.12 -4.68 -10.46
N ARG A 288 20.82 -5.21 -11.65
CA ARG A 288 21.83 -5.58 -12.64
C ARG A 288 21.91 -4.46 -13.69
N GLY A 289 23.02 -3.73 -13.69
CA GLY A 289 23.28 -2.61 -14.60
C GLY A 289 22.62 -1.29 -14.16
N ASP A 290 22.81 -0.24 -14.96
CA ASP A 290 22.63 1.16 -14.52
C ASP A 290 21.23 1.75 -14.77
N THR A 291 20.25 0.91 -15.14
CA THR A 291 18.87 1.37 -15.43
C THR A 291 18.17 2.04 -14.25
N TYR A 292 18.63 1.79 -13.02
CA TYR A 292 18.11 2.41 -11.81
C TYR A 292 18.58 3.86 -11.64
N LEU A 293 19.69 4.28 -12.25
CA LEU A 293 20.22 5.65 -12.10
C LEU A 293 19.26 6.71 -12.63
N ALA A 294 18.58 6.44 -13.75
CA ALA A 294 17.57 7.35 -14.30
C ALA A 294 16.38 7.52 -13.34
N LYS A 295 15.97 6.44 -12.67
CA LYS A 295 14.90 6.45 -11.68
C LYS A 295 15.33 7.16 -10.39
N LEU A 296 16.58 7.00 -9.95
CA LEU A 296 17.13 7.76 -8.82
C LEU A 296 17.17 9.26 -9.13
N ARG A 297 17.57 9.66 -10.33
CA ARG A 297 17.52 11.06 -10.75
C ARG A 297 16.10 11.64 -10.67
N GLN A 298 15.09 10.90 -11.10
CA GLN A 298 13.69 11.34 -10.96
C GLN A 298 13.29 11.53 -9.49
N LEU A 299 13.76 10.66 -8.59
CA LEU A 299 13.52 10.81 -7.14
C LEU A 299 14.29 12.00 -6.55
N GLU A 300 15.50 12.28 -7.02
CA GLU A 300 16.28 13.47 -6.64
C GLU A 300 15.57 14.76 -7.07
N GLU A 301 15.10 14.82 -8.32
CA GLU A 301 14.32 15.94 -8.84
C GLU A 301 13.03 16.15 -8.02
N PHE A 302 12.34 15.07 -7.67
CA PHE A 302 11.17 15.11 -6.80
C PHE A 302 11.50 15.62 -5.39
N SER A 303 12.58 15.13 -4.79
CA SER A 303 13.06 15.59 -3.47
C SER A 303 13.38 17.08 -3.47
N ASN A 304 14.07 17.58 -4.51
CA ASN A 304 14.37 19.00 -4.66
C ASN A 304 13.08 19.85 -4.77
N LEU A 305 12.07 19.35 -5.47
CA LEU A 305 10.77 20.04 -5.57
C LEU A 305 10.04 20.07 -4.23
N LEU A 306 10.14 19.01 -3.42
CA LEU A 306 9.60 18.99 -2.06
C LEU A 306 10.29 20.02 -1.16
N ILE A 307 11.62 20.10 -1.21
CA ILE A 307 12.40 21.11 -0.47
C ILE A 307 11.92 22.51 -0.85
N TYR A 308 11.88 22.81 -2.15
CA TYR A 308 11.43 24.10 -2.66
C TYR A 308 10.01 24.48 -2.18
N ARG A 309 9.06 23.54 -2.24
CA ARG A 309 7.68 23.81 -1.78
C ARG A 309 7.57 23.95 -0.26
N ALA A 310 8.37 23.20 0.50
CA ALA A 310 8.43 23.34 1.95
C ALA A 310 8.93 24.75 2.34
N GLU A 311 10.01 25.22 1.70
CA GLU A 311 10.56 26.57 1.92
C GLU A 311 9.54 27.67 1.60
N LEU A 312 8.83 27.55 0.48
CA LEU A 312 7.77 28.51 0.11
C LEU A 312 6.67 28.59 1.16
N ARG A 313 6.20 27.44 1.68
CA ARG A 313 5.18 27.40 2.73
C ARG A 313 5.65 28.03 4.03
N GLU A 314 6.90 27.83 4.42
CA GLU A 314 7.47 28.47 5.62
C GLU A 314 7.52 30.00 5.47
N VAL A 315 7.88 30.50 4.28
CA VAL A 315 7.84 31.94 3.98
C VAL A 315 6.41 32.48 4.03
N GLU A 316 5.43 31.75 3.51
CA GLU A 316 4.01 32.13 3.58
C GLU A 316 3.46 32.12 5.01
N ARG A 317 3.80 31.12 5.82
CA ARG A 317 3.45 31.03 7.25
C ARG A 317 4.01 32.21 8.03
N THR A 318 5.28 32.54 7.80
CA THR A 318 5.95 33.68 8.45
C THR A 318 5.29 35.01 8.08
N ARG A 319 4.74 35.13 6.86
CA ARG A 319 4.01 36.31 6.38
C ARG A 319 2.59 36.44 6.94
N ARG A 320 1.93 35.33 7.24
CA ARG A 320 0.54 35.28 7.75
C ARG A 320 0.43 35.29 9.29
N GLY A 321 1.53 35.50 10.02
CA GLY A 321 1.59 35.46 11.49
C GLY A 321 0.85 36.57 12.25
N GLY A 322 -0.35 36.96 11.83
CA GLY A 322 -1.24 37.87 12.56
C GLY A 322 -2.63 37.25 12.68
N ASP A 323 -3.02 36.98 13.92
CA ASP A 323 -4.36 36.70 14.47
C ASP A 323 -5.46 36.24 13.50
N THR A 324 -5.93 35.00 13.69
CA THR A 324 -7.32 34.65 13.38
C THR A 324 -7.99 34.22 14.68
N ASP A 325 -8.96 35.04 15.09
CA ASP A 325 -9.93 34.78 16.15
C ASP A 325 -10.55 33.38 15.96
N GLY A 326 -10.89 32.74 17.08
CA GLY A 326 -11.45 31.39 17.11
C GLY A 326 -12.62 31.22 16.15
N ASP A 327 -12.35 30.56 15.03
CA ASP A 327 -13.31 30.39 13.95
C ASP A 327 -14.08 29.08 14.17
N ASP A 328 -15.39 29.20 14.42
CA ASP A 328 -16.34 28.08 14.49
C ASP A 328 -16.40 27.28 13.16
N SER A 329 -15.73 27.76 12.10
CA SER A 329 -15.60 27.10 10.81
C SER A 329 -14.55 25.98 10.76
N VAL A 330 -13.70 25.81 11.79
CA VAL A 330 -12.65 24.76 11.77
C VAL A 330 -13.24 23.38 12.10
N CYS A 331 -12.86 22.38 11.31
CA CYS A 331 -13.23 20.99 11.52
C CYS A 331 -12.73 20.48 12.89
N CYS A 332 -13.66 20.15 13.78
CA CYS A 332 -13.36 19.64 15.13
C CYS A 332 -12.79 18.21 15.17
N ILE A 333 -12.61 17.56 14.01
CA ILE A 333 -11.98 16.24 13.91
C ILE A 333 -10.48 16.36 13.66
N CYS A 334 -10.07 17.18 12.71
CA CYS A 334 -8.64 17.38 12.40
C CYS A 334 -8.04 18.64 13.02
N TYR A 335 -8.86 19.60 13.47
CA TYR A 335 -8.45 20.91 13.97
C TYR A 335 -7.55 21.71 13.01
N ALA A 336 -7.61 21.39 11.71
CA ALA A 336 -6.68 21.91 10.70
C ALA A 336 -7.37 22.42 9.43
N CYS A 337 -8.45 21.77 8.99
CA CYS A 337 -9.19 22.12 7.77
C CYS A 337 -10.52 22.81 8.12
N GLU A 338 -11.09 23.56 7.18
CA GLU A 338 -12.45 24.09 7.29
C GLU A 338 -13.50 22.96 7.28
N ALA A 339 -14.59 23.14 8.02
CA ALA A 339 -15.72 22.23 8.10
C ALA A 339 -16.64 22.38 6.86
N ASP A 340 -16.13 21.96 5.70
CA ASP A 340 -16.72 22.15 4.37
C ASP A 340 -17.72 21.05 3.92
N SER A 341 -18.21 20.22 4.84
CA SER A 341 -19.15 19.15 4.51
C SER A 341 -20.20 18.90 5.58
N GLN A 342 -21.42 18.54 5.14
CA GLN A 342 -22.58 18.25 5.97
C GLN A 342 -23.10 16.82 5.73
N PHE A 343 -23.49 16.12 6.80
CA PHE A 343 -23.90 14.71 6.73
C PHE A 343 -25.41 14.54 6.74
N VAL A 344 -25.96 13.80 5.79
CA VAL A 344 -27.40 13.49 5.71
C VAL A 344 -27.69 12.16 6.40
N PRO A 345 -28.74 12.07 7.26
CA PRO A 345 -29.74 13.09 7.60
C PRO A 345 -29.41 13.93 8.85
N CYS A 346 -28.34 13.60 9.58
CA CYS A 346 -28.10 14.15 10.92
C CYS A 346 -27.61 15.60 10.98
N SER A 347 -27.28 16.21 9.84
CA SER A 347 -26.85 17.60 9.67
C SER A 347 -25.58 18.02 10.42
N HIS A 348 -24.82 17.07 10.99
CA HIS A 348 -23.50 17.36 11.54
C HIS A 348 -22.52 17.73 10.43
N ILE A 349 -21.50 18.51 10.79
CA ILE A 349 -20.49 19.02 9.86
C ILE A 349 -19.07 18.60 10.26
N SER A 350 -18.20 18.41 9.27
CA SER A 350 -16.75 18.29 9.41
C SER A 350 -16.09 18.68 8.09
N CYS A 351 -14.77 18.67 8.00
CA CYS A 351 -14.12 18.72 6.68
C CYS A 351 -14.43 17.43 5.90
N PHE A 352 -14.51 17.54 4.57
CA PHE A 352 -14.82 16.45 3.66
C PHE A 352 -13.81 15.32 3.76
N GLY A 353 -12.53 15.65 3.98
CA GLY A 353 -11.45 14.67 4.14
C GLY A 353 -11.68 13.75 5.35
N CYS A 354 -12.06 14.32 6.50
CA CYS A 354 -12.33 13.55 7.72
C CYS A 354 -13.50 12.59 7.53
N ILE A 355 -14.66 13.08 7.07
CA ILE A 355 -15.84 12.22 6.89
C ILE A 355 -15.61 11.17 5.80
N SER A 356 -15.00 11.53 4.67
CA SER A 356 -14.73 10.58 3.59
C SER A 356 -13.85 9.44 4.06
N ARG A 357 -12.80 9.74 4.83
CA ARG A 357 -11.92 8.71 5.41
C ARG A 357 -12.65 7.81 6.41
N HIS A 358 -13.54 8.37 7.21
CA HIS A 358 -14.30 7.60 8.20
C HIS A 358 -15.31 6.65 7.57
N LEU A 359 -16.02 7.11 6.54
CA LEU A 359 -17.01 6.31 5.82
C LEU A 359 -16.41 5.07 5.14
N LEU A 360 -15.09 5.04 4.92
CA LEU A 360 -14.38 3.84 4.45
C LEU A 360 -14.50 2.66 5.43
N ASN A 361 -14.60 2.93 6.73
CA ASN A 361 -14.62 1.91 7.78
C ASN A 361 -15.93 1.87 8.58
N SER A 362 -16.68 2.97 8.61
CA SER A 362 -17.92 3.08 9.37
C SER A 362 -18.92 3.99 8.66
N GLN A 363 -20.06 3.44 8.27
CA GLN A 363 -21.15 4.18 7.61
C GLN A 363 -22.00 5.02 8.59
N ARG A 364 -21.45 5.38 9.76
CA ARG A 364 -22.17 6.08 10.83
C ARG A 364 -21.53 7.42 11.14
N CYS A 365 -22.30 8.41 11.57
CA CYS A 365 -21.81 9.73 11.92
C CYS A 365 -20.93 9.67 13.19
N PHE A 366 -19.81 10.41 13.21
CA PHE A 366 -18.92 10.53 14.37
C PHE A 366 -19.63 10.99 15.64
N PHE A 367 -20.57 11.91 15.48
CA PHE A 367 -21.14 12.69 16.57
C PHE A 367 -22.36 12.02 17.20
N CYS A 368 -23.26 11.51 16.35
CA CYS A 368 -24.53 10.93 16.82
C CYS A 368 -24.73 9.46 16.47
N ASN A 369 -23.76 8.82 15.80
CA ASN A 369 -23.81 7.40 15.43
C ASN A 369 -24.99 7.02 14.49
N ALA A 370 -25.71 8.00 13.93
CA ALA A 370 -26.72 7.76 12.90
C ALA A 370 -26.07 7.32 11.58
N THR A 371 -26.73 6.47 10.80
CA THR A 371 -26.23 6.08 9.47
C THR A 371 -26.14 7.32 8.57
N VAL A 372 -24.96 7.54 7.98
CA VAL A 372 -24.75 8.60 7.00
C VAL A 372 -25.15 8.06 5.64
N VAL A 373 -26.12 8.70 5.00
CA VAL A 373 -26.64 8.32 3.70
C VAL A 373 -25.90 9.07 2.58
N GLU A 374 -25.56 10.33 2.84
CA GLU A 374 -24.91 11.21 1.87
C GLU A 374 -24.04 12.24 2.61
N VAL A 375 -22.98 12.69 1.95
CA VAL A 375 -22.13 13.81 2.39
C VAL A 375 -22.22 14.91 1.34
N VAL A 376 -22.74 16.07 1.74
CA VAL A 376 -22.89 17.24 0.88
C VAL A 376 -21.75 18.21 1.17
N ARG A 377 -20.99 18.59 0.14
CA ARG A 377 -19.98 19.64 0.26
C ARG A 377 -20.64 21.02 0.25
N THR A 378 -20.28 21.87 1.19
CA THR A 378 -20.66 23.28 1.19
C THR A 378 -19.58 24.03 0.43
N ASP A 379 -19.73 24.17 -0.89
CA ASP A 379 -18.80 24.95 -1.69
C ASP A 379 -18.80 26.41 -1.20
N ALA A 380 -17.63 26.90 -0.77
CA ALA A 380 -17.40 28.30 -0.44
C ALA A 380 -17.34 29.16 -1.74
N THR A 381 -18.43 29.20 -2.50
CA THR A 381 -18.63 30.14 -3.61
C THR A 381 -20.12 30.43 -3.79
N THR A 382 -20.67 31.29 -2.94
CA THR A 382 -21.63 32.35 -3.30
C THR A 382 -21.98 33.15 -2.06
N SER A 383 -21.29 34.26 -1.84
CA SER A 383 -21.80 35.49 -1.20
C SER A 383 -20.90 36.65 -1.60
#